data_AF-A0A2W4R3C4-F1
#
_entry.id   AF-A0A2W4R3C4-F1
#
_cell.length_a   1.000
_cell.length_b   1.000
_cell.length_c   1.000
_cell.angle_alpha   90.00
_cell.angle_beta   90.00
_cell.angle_gamma   90.00
#
_symmetry.space_group_name_H-M   'P 1'
#
loop_
_entity.id
_entity.type
_entity.pdbx_description
1 polymer ?
#
loop_
_entity_poly.entity_id
_entity_poly.type
_entity_poly.pdbx_seq_one_letter_code
_entity_poly.pdbx_strand_id
1 'polypeptide(L)'
;MLLAALLAGPCAQAQDALQAIDSCLARLDPVADVGYERIAARCPDLTRTLTSSGWSEWLPASWREPGNDLSAGSLEELRAIVTRELASERVGPQPRVERLHEVLAELDTSRERGGLWERFRNWLRSLFEASDDPEGPGWFARLIERMGVSQAVIEIITYVGLALAVGLTLLILVNELRLLRDSRRRSTTRRAEEAATPAARGPVTWADIERVPLVERPGLALRLLADRLTSAQRLPPAASLTVRELVCTARIDDPEDRRRFASLSQVCERVRYAPEPVGDGLLEEAVRDARTLYERIGVQEARA
;
A
#
# COMPACT_ATOMS: atom_id res chain seq x y z
N MET A 1 9.02 43.66 -16.37
CA MET A 1 10.08 42.67 -16.06
C MET A 1 10.29 42.56 -14.54
N LEU A 2 9.27 42.14 -13.76
CA LEU A 2 9.40 42.03 -12.28
C LEU A 2 8.65 40.83 -11.67
N LEU A 3 8.03 39.97 -12.48
CA LEU A 3 7.29 38.79 -12.00
C LEU A 3 8.00 37.45 -12.21
N ALA A 4 9.17 37.42 -12.85
CA ALA A 4 9.93 36.18 -13.08
C ALA A 4 10.86 35.80 -11.91
N ALA A 5 10.97 36.62 -10.86
CA ALA A 5 11.91 36.40 -9.76
C ALA A 5 11.32 35.63 -8.56
N LEU A 6 10.00 35.41 -8.50
CA LEU A 6 9.34 34.84 -7.31
C LEU A 6 9.16 33.31 -7.33
N LEU A 7 9.42 32.65 -8.46
CA LEU A 7 9.32 31.19 -8.58
C LEU A 7 10.68 30.47 -8.64
N ALA A 8 11.79 31.21 -8.66
CA ALA A 8 13.14 30.64 -8.61
C ALA A 8 13.63 30.33 -7.17
N GLY A 9 12.94 30.85 -6.15
CA GLY A 9 13.31 30.74 -4.74
C GLY A 9 13.36 29.32 -4.17
N PRO A 10 12.34 28.46 -4.40
CA PRO A 10 12.28 27.14 -3.76
C PRO A 10 13.38 26.19 -4.27
N CYS A 11 13.64 26.19 -5.57
CA CYS A 11 14.69 25.34 -6.16
C CYS A 11 16.09 25.78 -5.76
N ALA A 12 16.35 27.09 -5.67
CA ALA A 12 17.64 27.61 -5.22
C ALA A 12 17.89 27.24 -3.74
N GLN A 13 16.89 27.42 -2.89
CA GLN A 13 16.97 27.08 -1.46
C GLN A 13 17.10 25.56 -1.22
N ALA A 14 16.44 24.73 -2.03
CA ALA A 14 16.60 23.28 -2.00
C ALA A 14 18.02 22.85 -2.43
N GLN A 15 18.59 23.49 -3.45
CA GLN A 15 19.94 23.20 -3.91
C GLN A 15 21.00 23.64 -2.87
N ASP A 16 20.80 24.80 -2.24
CA ASP A 16 21.68 25.32 -1.18
C ASP A 16 21.65 24.43 0.08
N ALA A 17 20.48 23.90 0.44
CA ALA A 17 20.34 22.96 1.54
C ALA A 17 20.99 21.60 1.24
N LEU A 18 20.86 21.07 0.01
CA LEU A 18 21.60 19.88 -0.41
C LEU A 18 23.11 20.09 -0.29
N GLN A 19 23.61 21.24 -0.75
CA GLN A 19 25.04 21.55 -0.70
C GLN A 19 25.57 21.69 0.74
N ALA A 20 24.75 22.23 1.65
CA ALA A 20 25.07 22.31 3.07
C ALA A 20 25.13 20.92 3.74
N ILE A 21 24.23 20.00 3.37
CA ILE A 21 24.27 18.61 3.82
C ILE A 21 25.54 17.92 3.30
N ASP A 22 25.86 18.04 2.02
CA ASP A 22 27.05 17.43 1.40
C ASP A 22 28.34 17.92 2.06
N SER A 23 28.43 19.22 2.32
CA SER A 23 29.57 19.85 3.00
C SER A 23 29.67 19.44 4.47
N CYS A 24 28.56 19.08 5.10
CA CYS A 24 28.55 18.58 6.47
C CYS A 24 28.97 17.12 6.53
N LEU A 25 28.39 16.26 5.67
CA LEU A 25 28.75 14.84 5.56
C LEU A 25 30.24 14.63 5.30
N ALA A 26 30.87 15.48 4.48
CA ALA A 26 32.32 15.44 4.24
C ALA A 26 33.18 15.69 5.50
N ARG A 27 32.62 16.25 6.57
CA ARG A 27 33.31 16.61 7.83
C ARG A 27 32.93 15.72 9.03
N LEU A 28 31.90 14.90 8.88
CA LEU A 28 31.41 14.02 9.94
C LEU A 28 32.10 12.66 9.88
N ASP A 29 32.39 12.11 11.05
CA ASP A 29 32.73 10.70 11.23
C ASP A 29 31.43 9.91 11.48
N PRO A 30 31.09 8.93 10.62
CA PRO A 30 29.83 8.21 10.70
C PRO A 30 29.66 7.36 11.97
N VAL A 31 30.74 7.06 12.71
CA VAL A 31 30.72 6.27 13.94
C VAL A 31 30.80 7.15 15.18
N ALA A 32 31.55 8.25 15.13
CA ALA A 32 31.81 9.09 16.30
C ALA A 32 30.86 10.30 16.46
N ASP A 33 30.24 10.76 15.36
CA ASP A 33 29.40 11.95 15.34
C ASP A 33 27.91 11.59 15.21
N VAL A 34 27.38 11.01 16.30
CA VAL A 34 25.95 10.73 16.49
C VAL A 34 25.36 11.72 17.50
N GLY A 35 24.18 12.25 17.18
CA GLY A 35 23.43 13.21 17.98
C GLY A 35 23.63 14.65 17.54
N TYR A 36 22.58 15.45 17.73
CA TYR A 36 22.50 16.85 17.32
C TYR A 36 23.65 17.70 17.85
N GLU A 37 24.04 17.53 19.13
CA GLU A 37 25.09 18.34 19.75
C GLU A 37 26.44 18.22 19.03
N ARG A 38 26.81 16.99 18.65
CA ARG A 38 28.09 16.72 17.95
C ARG A 38 28.07 17.22 16.52
N ILE A 39 26.94 17.02 15.84
CA ILE A 39 26.75 17.48 14.45
C ILE A 39 26.70 19.01 14.42
N ALA A 40 26.00 19.67 15.34
CA ALA A 40 25.92 21.12 15.43
C ALA A 40 27.29 21.75 15.74
N ALA A 41 28.13 21.08 16.55
CA ALA A 41 29.49 21.54 16.81
C ALA A 41 30.40 21.51 15.57
N ARG A 42 30.24 20.51 14.70
CA ARG A 42 31.03 20.37 13.46
C ARG A 42 30.45 21.11 12.26
N CYS A 43 29.12 21.27 12.23
CA CYS A 43 28.35 21.87 11.16
C CYS A 43 27.36 22.92 11.71
N PRO A 44 27.86 24.08 12.19
CA PRO A 44 27.02 25.09 12.83
C PRO A 44 25.96 25.69 11.89
N ASP A 45 26.24 25.71 10.59
CA ASP A 45 25.34 26.30 9.59
C ASP A 45 24.20 25.37 9.17
N LEU A 46 24.32 24.06 9.40
CA LEU A 46 23.37 23.06 8.91
C LEU A 46 21.95 23.30 9.45
N THR A 47 21.83 23.58 10.75
CA THR A 47 20.54 23.82 11.42
C THR A 47 19.79 24.97 10.76
N ARG A 48 20.50 26.06 10.49
CA ARG A 48 19.94 27.28 9.89
C ARG A 48 19.49 27.01 8.46
N THR A 49 20.32 26.35 7.66
CA THR A 49 20.01 26.05 6.26
C THR A 49 18.81 25.11 6.13
N LEU A 50 18.74 24.05 6.94
CA LEU A 50 17.60 23.10 6.95
C LEU A 50 16.29 23.76 7.40
N THR A 51 16.36 24.71 8.33
CA THR A 51 15.17 25.45 8.78
C THR A 51 14.71 26.42 7.70
N SER A 52 15.63 27.12 7.03
CA SER A 52 15.29 28.07 5.96
C SER A 52 14.76 27.40 4.69
N SER A 53 15.14 26.14 4.42
CA SER A 53 14.64 25.39 3.27
C SER A 53 13.30 24.69 3.51
N GLY A 54 12.78 24.72 4.75
CA GLY A 54 11.57 24.00 5.16
C GLY A 54 11.78 22.50 5.39
N TRP A 55 12.97 21.95 5.18
CA TRP A 55 13.25 20.52 5.36
C TRP A 55 13.25 20.07 6.82
N SER A 56 13.32 21.02 7.75
CA SER A 56 13.13 20.75 9.17
C SER A 56 11.78 20.10 9.49
N GLU A 57 10.76 20.25 8.64
CA GLU A 57 9.45 19.60 8.79
C GLU A 57 9.48 18.11 8.47
N TRP A 58 10.48 17.66 7.71
CA TRP A 58 10.63 16.26 7.29
C TRP A 58 11.49 15.46 8.26
N LEU A 59 12.11 16.15 9.22
CA LEU A 59 12.86 15.56 10.32
C LEU A 59 11.93 15.29 11.52
N PRO A 60 12.18 14.23 12.32
CA PRO A 60 11.40 13.96 13.52
C PRO A 60 11.38 15.15 14.47
N ALA A 61 10.26 15.46 15.12
CA ALA A 61 10.13 16.68 15.96
C ALA A 61 11.26 16.86 17.00
N SER A 62 11.83 15.75 17.51
CA SER A 62 12.93 15.71 18.48
C SER A 62 14.33 15.79 17.86
N TRP A 63 14.48 16.12 16.57
CA TRP A 63 15.78 16.15 15.88
C TRP A 63 16.76 17.24 16.38
N ARG A 64 16.33 18.14 17.27
CA ARG A 64 17.19 19.13 17.95
C ARG A 64 17.36 18.87 19.45
N GLU A 65 16.71 17.83 19.97
CA GLU A 65 16.76 17.52 21.39
C GLU A 65 18.04 16.73 21.75
N PRO A 66 18.55 16.89 22.99
CA PRO A 66 19.66 16.07 23.47
C PRO A 66 19.30 14.58 23.49
N GLY A 67 20.20 13.73 23.01
CA GLY A 67 19.99 12.28 22.99
C GLY A 67 19.20 11.75 21.79
N ASN A 68 19.09 12.53 20.72
CA ASN A 68 18.47 12.10 19.47
C ASN A 68 19.44 11.34 18.55
N ASP A 69 18.89 10.62 17.57
CA ASP A 69 19.65 9.78 16.64
C ASP A 69 20.02 10.51 15.34
N LEU A 70 20.08 11.84 15.34
CA LEU A 70 20.57 12.58 14.18
C LEU A 70 22.02 12.18 13.93
N SER A 71 22.26 11.48 12.84
CA SER A 71 23.55 10.87 12.51
C SER A 71 23.92 11.17 11.07
N ALA A 72 25.19 10.97 10.71
CA ALA A 72 25.65 11.04 9.33
C ALA A 72 24.80 10.14 8.41
N GLY A 73 24.42 8.93 8.87
CA GLY A 73 23.55 8.03 8.12
C GLY A 73 22.16 8.61 7.85
N SER A 74 21.52 9.24 8.85
CA SER A 74 20.21 9.89 8.65
C SER A 74 20.26 11.08 7.68
N LEU A 75 21.39 11.82 7.65
CA LEU A 75 21.61 12.92 6.71
C LEU A 75 21.92 12.40 5.29
N GLU A 76 22.63 11.28 5.16
CA GLU A 76 22.83 10.58 3.88
C GLU A 76 21.50 10.06 3.30
N GLU A 77 20.63 9.51 4.14
CA GLU A 77 19.31 9.03 3.71
C GLU A 77 18.41 10.20 3.25
N LEU A 78 18.38 11.30 4.01
CA LEU A 78 17.66 12.51 3.60
C LEU A 78 18.16 13.04 2.26
N ARG A 79 19.50 13.11 2.08
CA ARG A 79 20.13 13.50 0.82
C ARG A 79 19.70 12.59 -0.33
N ALA A 80 19.69 11.27 -0.13
CA ALA A 80 19.32 10.30 -1.15
C ALA A 80 17.85 10.45 -1.59
N ILE A 81 16.93 10.65 -0.64
CA ILE A 81 15.51 10.86 -0.92
C ILE A 81 15.31 12.15 -1.71
N VAL A 82 15.85 13.27 -1.24
CA VAL A 82 15.66 14.58 -1.89
C VAL A 82 16.28 14.60 -3.29
N THR A 83 17.45 14.00 -3.48
CA THR A 83 18.10 13.90 -4.80
C THR A 83 17.25 13.11 -5.79
N ARG A 84 16.60 12.03 -5.34
CA ARG A 84 15.70 11.22 -6.17
C ARG A 84 14.44 11.99 -6.56
N GLU A 85 13.82 12.71 -5.63
CA GLU A 85 12.61 13.47 -5.92
C GLU A 85 12.87 14.65 -6.87
N LEU A 86 13.96 15.40 -6.65
CA LEU A 86 14.39 16.47 -7.56
C LEU A 86 14.77 15.95 -8.96
N ALA A 87 15.24 14.70 -9.07
CA ALA A 87 15.47 14.05 -10.35
C ALA A 87 14.17 13.57 -11.02
N SER A 88 13.19 13.11 -10.23
CA SER A 88 11.87 12.64 -10.69
C SER A 88 10.98 13.77 -11.24
N GLU A 89 11.01 14.96 -10.65
CA GLU A 89 10.28 16.12 -11.18
C GLU A 89 10.70 16.50 -12.62
N ARG A 90 11.89 16.07 -13.06
CA ARG A 90 12.40 16.34 -14.40
C ARG A 90 12.08 15.28 -15.45
N VAL A 91 11.47 14.14 -15.08
CA VAL A 91 11.25 13.04 -16.02
C VAL A 91 9.87 12.41 -15.82
N GLY A 92 8.88 12.95 -16.54
CA GLY A 92 7.62 12.27 -16.76
C GLY A 92 6.85 12.89 -17.93
N PRO A 93 6.43 12.12 -18.95
CA PRO A 93 5.40 12.60 -19.87
C PRO A 93 4.13 12.85 -19.06
N GLN A 94 3.63 14.08 -19.06
CA GLN A 94 2.38 14.42 -18.37
C GLN A 94 1.27 13.46 -18.84
N PRO A 95 0.48 12.88 -17.92
CA PRO A 95 -0.63 12.01 -18.30
C PRO A 95 -1.59 12.78 -19.20
N ARG A 96 -1.79 12.27 -20.41
CA ARG A 96 -2.67 12.87 -21.43
C ARG A 96 -4.12 12.73 -20.97
N VAL A 97 -4.69 13.84 -20.52
CA VAL A 97 -6.08 13.95 -20.01
C VAL A 97 -7.09 13.50 -21.08
N GLU A 98 -6.71 13.55 -22.34
CA GLU A 98 -7.52 13.10 -23.48
C GLU A 98 -7.80 11.59 -23.42
N ARG A 99 -6.84 10.77 -22.96
CA ARG A 99 -7.04 9.31 -22.81
C ARG A 99 -7.88 8.94 -21.58
N LEU A 100 -8.06 9.86 -20.63
CA LEU A 100 -8.87 9.60 -19.45
C LEU A 100 -10.35 9.44 -19.82
N HIS A 101 -10.84 10.21 -20.79
CA HIS A 101 -12.23 10.11 -21.24
C HIS A 101 -12.50 8.79 -21.94
N GLU A 102 -11.57 8.29 -22.74
CA GLU A 102 -11.69 6.98 -23.40
C GLU A 102 -11.70 5.84 -22.39
N VAL A 103 -10.80 5.85 -21.40
CA VAL A 103 -10.75 4.84 -20.33
C VAL A 103 -12.01 4.89 -19.44
N LEU A 104 -12.51 6.09 -19.14
CA LEU A 104 -13.76 6.25 -18.39
C LEU A 104 -14.97 5.73 -19.19
N ALA A 105 -15.02 5.95 -20.51
CA ALA A 105 -16.06 5.42 -21.37
C ALA A 105 -16.00 3.89 -21.50
N GLU A 106 -14.80 3.31 -21.52
CA GLU A 106 -14.60 1.85 -21.52
C GLU A 106 -15.00 1.19 -20.18
N LEU A 107 -14.78 1.89 -19.06
CA LEU A 107 -15.24 1.45 -17.74
C LEU A 107 -16.76 1.61 -17.56
N ASP A 108 -17.39 2.58 -18.20
CA ASP A 108 -18.84 2.81 -18.12
C ASP A 108 -19.63 1.76 -18.92
N THR A 109 -19.15 1.39 -20.12
CA THR A 109 -19.74 0.31 -20.94
C THR A 109 -19.63 -1.06 -20.26
N SER A 110 -18.59 -1.29 -19.46
CA SER A 110 -18.43 -2.50 -18.63
C SER A 110 -19.53 -2.65 -17.56
N ARG A 111 -20.26 -1.56 -17.24
CA ARG A 111 -21.33 -1.51 -16.23
C ARG A 111 -22.73 -1.80 -16.79
N GLU A 112 -22.87 -2.01 -18.11
CA GLU A 112 -24.16 -2.24 -18.78
C GLU A 112 -24.82 -3.61 -18.51
N ARG A 113 -24.24 -4.46 -17.65
CA ARG A 113 -25.04 -5.52 -17.01
C ARG A 113 -25.92 -4.89 -15.93
N GLY A 114 -27.03 -4.28 -16.38
CA GLY A 114 -28.06 -3.64 -15.58
C GLY A 114 -28.65 -4.59 -14.52
N GLY A 115 -27.98 -4.67 -13.37
CA GLY A 115 -28.35 -5.53 -12.26
C GLY A 115 -29.03 -4.70 -11.18
N LEU A 116 -30.36 -4.69 -11.16
CA LEU A 116 -31.23 -4.26 -10.06
C LEU A 116 -31.19 -2.76 -9.65
N TRP A 117 -30.01 -2.15 -9.53
CA TRP A 117 -29.86 -0.75 -9.10
C TRP A 117 -30.43 0.24 -10.10
N GLU A 118 -30.19 0.02 -11.40
CA GLU A 118 -30.74 0.87 -12.46
C GLU A 118 -32.28 0.80 -12.50
N ARG A 119 -32.84 -0.39 -12.26
CA ARG A 119 -34.30 -0.61 -12.18
C ARG A 119 -34.89 0.04 -10.94
N PHE A 120 -34.20 -0.05 -9.81
CA PHE A 120 -34.59 0.64 -8.58
C PHE A 120 -34.54 2.17 -8.75
N ARG A 121 -33.47 2.70 -9.33
CA ARG A 121 -33.33 4.14 -9.62
C ARG A 121 -34.44 4.63 -10.56
N ASN A 122 -34.75 3.86 -11.59
CA ASN A 122 -35.82 4.21 -12.53
C ASN A 122 -37.22 4.10 -11.90
N TRP A 123 -37.45 3.12 -11.03
CA TRP A 123 -38.69 3.05 -10.23
C TRP A 123 -38.81 4.26 -9.28
N LEU A 124 -37.73 4.62 -8.59
CA LEU A 124 -37.70 5.77 -7.69
C LEU A 124 -37.97 7.08 -8.44
N ARG A 125 -37.35 7.23 -9.61
CA ARG A 125 -37.57 8.38 -10.49
C ARG A 125 -39.03 8.45 -10.96
N SER A 126 -39.62 7.32 -11.37
CA SER A 126 -41.02 7.29 -11.82
C SER A 126 -42.03 7.70 -10.75
N LEU A 127 -41.71 7.46 -9.47
CA LEU A 127 -42.54 7.90 -8.34
C LEU A 127 -42.47 9.41 -8.11
N PHE A 128 -41.32 10.02 -8.39
CA PHE A 128 -41.12 11.47 -8.23
C PHE A 128 -41.55 12.26 -9.47
N GLU A 129 -41.28 11.78 -10.69
CA GLU A 129 -41.68 12.44 -11.95
C GLU A 129 -43.19 12.44 -12.17
N ALA A 130 -43.93 11.49 -11.60
CA ALA A 130 -45.40 11.53 -11.55
C ALA A 130 -45.96 12.70 -10.71
N SER A 131 -45.10 13.57 -10.15
CA SER A 131 -45.46 14.69 -9.27
C SER A 131 -45.31 16.06 -9.94
N ASP A 132 -44.78 16.14 -11.16
CA ASP A 132 -44.63 17.40 -11.92
C ASP A 132 -45.89 17.72 -12.74
N ASP A 133 -47.05 17.73 -12.08
CA ASP A 133 -48.29 18.24 -12.69
C ASP A 133 -48.42 19.75 -12.34
N PRO A 134 -48.31 20.67 -13.31
CA PRO A 134 -48.13 22.10 -13.05
C PRO A 134 -49.34 22.81 -12.42
N GLU A 135 -50.50 22.15 -12.32
CA GLU A 135 -51.74 22.78 -11.87
C GLU A 135 -52.29 22.27 -10.53
N GLY A 136 -51.55 21.45 -9.77
CA GLY A 136 -52.03 21.04 -8.43
C GLY A 136 -50.98 20.51 -7.47
N PRO A 137 -51.29 20.48 -6.15
CA PRO A 137 -50.42 19.84 -5.18
C PRO A 137 -50.21 18.37 -5.59
N GLY A 138 -48.95 17.95 -5.68
CA GLY A 138 -48.56 16.60 -6.10
C GLY A 138 -49.34 15.52 -5.32
N TRP A 139 -49.59 14.38 -5.95
CA TRP A 139 -50.39 13.30 -5.36
C TRP A 139 -49.90 12.90 -3.95
N PHE A 140 -48.60 13.02 -3.70
CA PHE A 140 -47.96 12.77 -2.40
C PHE A 140 -48.38 13.78 -1.33
N ALA A 141 -48.45 15.07 -1.69
CA ALA A 141 -48.95 16.12 -0.79
C ALA A 141 -50.45 15.93 -0.49
N ARG A 142 -51.24 15.56 -1.51
CA ARG A 142 -52.66 15.21 -1.32
C ARG A 142 -52.86 13.96 -0.46
N LEU A 143 -51.98 12.97 -0.54
CA LEU A 143 -52.03 11.77 0.29
C LEU A 143 -51.69 12.08 1.76
N ILE A 144 -50.74 13.00 2.00
CA ILE A 144 -50.36 13.47 3.34
C ILE A 144 -51.46 14.34 3.96
N GLU A 145 -52.11 15.22 3.20
CA GLU A 145 -53.24 16.02 3.69
C GLU A 145 -54.47 15.16 4.00
N ARG A 146 -54.73 14.14 3.18
CA ARG A 146 -55.91 13.28 3.33
C ARG A 146 -55.74 12.23 4.43
N MET A 147 -54.50 11.85 4.74
CA MET A 147 -54.15 11.11 5.96
C MET A 147 -53.70 12.11 7.02
N GLY A 148 -54.63 12.87 7.60
CA GLY A 148 -54.34 13.74 8.75
C GLY A 148 -53.47 12.96 9.73
N VAL A 149 -52.22 13.39 9.89
CA VAL A 149 -51.10 12.54 10.29
C VAL A 149 -51.34 12.03 11.71
N SER A 150 -52.03 10.90 11.79
CA SER A 150 -52.31 10.18 13.02
C SER A 150 -50.97 9.77 13.61
N GLN A 151 -50.85 9.90 14.93
CA GLN A 151 -49.66 9.51 15.67
C GLN A 151 -49.19 8.09 15.32
N ALA A 152 -50.13 7.20 14.94
CA ALA A 152 -49.86 5.86 14.45
C ALA A 152 -49.04 5.81 13.14
N VAL A 153 -49.20 6.77 12.22
CA VAL A 153 -48.44 6.80 10.95
C VAL A 153 -47.00 7.24 11.20
N ILE A 154 -46.79 8.22 12.09
CA ILE A 154 -45.44 8.64 12.51
C ILE A 154 -44.75 7.49 13.23
N GLU A 155 -45.48 6.78 14.09
CA GLU A 155 -44.99 5.61 14.79
C GLU A 155 -44.59 4.49 13.81
N ILE A 156 -45.43 4.19 12.81
CA ILE A 156 -45.12 3.22 11.75
C ILE A 156 -43.88 3.64 10.94
N ILE A 157 -43.79 4.89 10.48
CA ILE A 157 -42.64 5.38 9.71
C ILE A 157 -41.36 5.29 10.55
N THR A 158 -41.44 5.64 11.83
CA THR A 158 -40.30 5.58 12.75
C THR A 158 -39.84 4.13 12.95
N TYR A 159 -40.75 3.19 13.18
CA TYR A 159 -40.40 1.78 13.33
C TYR A 159 -39.89 1.15 12.04
N VAL A 160 -40.45 1.49 10.88
CA VAL A 160 -39.96 1.02 9.57
C VAL A 160 -38.57 1.58 9.28
N GLY A 161 -38.34 2.87 9.55
CA GLY A 161 -37.02 3.50 9.41
C GLY A 161 -35.98 2.86 10.33
N LEU A 162 -36.34 2.60 11.59
CA LEU A 162 -35.50 1.87 12.55
C LEU A 162 -35.18 0.45 12.05
N ALA A 163 -36.19 -0.30 11.62
CA ALA A 163 -36.03 -1.66 11.11
C ALA A 163 -35.12 -1.69 9.87
N LEU A 164 -35.24 -0.69 8.99
CA LEU A 164 -34.40 -0.57 7.81
C LEU A 164 -32.95 -0.21 8.17
N ALA A 165 -32.73 0.71 9.13
CA ALA A 165 -31.39 1.03 9.63
C ALA A 165 -30.71 -0.18 10.30
N VAL A 166 -31.46 -0.93 11.12
CA VAL A 166 -30.99 -2.19 11.72
C VAL A 166 -30.70 -3.23 10.64
N GLY A 167 -31.57 -3.37 9.64
CA GLY A 167 -31.38 -4.27 8.51
C GLY A 167 -30.14 -3.93 7.68
N LEU A 168 -29.89 -2.64 7.42
CA LEU A 168 -28.70 -2.16 6.69
C LEU A 168 -27.42 -2.40 7.49
N THR A 169 -27.45 -2.12 8.80
CA THR A 169 -26.35 -2.42 9.71
C THR A 169 -26.04 -3.92 9.72
N LEU A 170 -27.07 -4.76 9.83
CA LEU A 170 -26.94 -6.22 9.74
C LEU A 170 -26.41 -6.65 8.37
N LEU A 171 -26.87 -6.03 7.29
CA LEU A 171 -26.42 -6.35 5.94
C LEU A 171 -24.94 -5.98 5.75
N ILE A 172 -24.50 -4.81 6.23
CA ILE A 172 -23.09 -4.44 6.26
C ILE A 172 -22.31 -5.45 7.10
N LEU A 173 -22.81 -5.80 8.30
CA LEU A 173 -22.16 -6.78 9.17
C LEU A 173 -22.08 -8.16 8.51
N VAL A 174 -23.13 -8.62 7.82
CA VAL A 174 -23.18 -9.90 7.10
C VAL A 174 -22.27 -9.86 5.87
N ASN A 175 -22.18 -8.73 5.18
CA ASN A 175 -21.29 -8.55 4.04
C ASN A 175 -19.81 -8.58 4.48
N GLU A 176 -19.48 -7.84 5.53
CA GLU A 176 -18.18 -7.91 6.20
C GLU A 176 -17.90 -9.32 6.72
N LEU A 177 -18.87 -9.99 7.32
CA LEU A 177 -18.75 -11.38 7.77
C LEU A 177 -18.59 -12.35 6.60
N ARG A 178 -19.17 -12.10 5.42
CA ARG A 178 -18.98 -12.91 4.21
C ARG A 178 -17.58 -12.75 3.66
N LEU A 179 -17.09 -11.52 3.54
CA LEU A 179 -15.71 -11.19 3.17
C LEU A 179 -14.72 -11.79 4.18
N LEU A 180 -15.04 -11.70 5.46
CA LEU A 180 -14.31 -12.33 6.56
C LEU A 180 -14.48 -13.85 6.61
N ARG A 181 -15.48 -14.47 5.98
CA ARG A 181 -15.67 -15.94 5.99
C ARG A 181 -14.84 -16.61 4.91
N ASP A 182 -14.77 -16.00 3.73
CA ASP A 182 -13.84 -16.40 2.66
C ASP A 182 -12.38 -16.14 3.09
N SER A 183 -12.15 -15.03 3.80
CA SER A 183 -10.88 -14.75 4.47
C SER A 183 -10.63 -15.62 5.70
N ARG A 184 -11.63 -16.04 6.49
CA ARG A 184 -11.47 -16.92 7.67
C ARG A 184 -11.09 -18.33 7.30
N ARG A 185 -11.59 -18.88 6.19
CA ARG A 185 -11.10 -20.17 5.72
C ARG A 185 -9.61 -20.12 5.33
N ARG A 186 -9.12 -18.93 4.95
CA ARG A 186 -7.69 -18.62 4.69
C ARG A 186 -6.92 -18.08 5.90
N SER A 187 -7.59 -17.66 6.99
CA SER A 187 -6.98 -17.00 8.15
C SER A 187 -7.19 -17.73 9.48
N THR A 188 -7.94 -18.84 9.54
CA THR A 188 -7.89 -19.74 10.70
C THR A 188 -6.52 -20.40 10.85
N THR A 189 -5.75 -20.54 9.77
CA THR A 189 -4.30 -20.84 9.82
C THR A 189 -3.47 -19.65 10.30
N ARG A 190 -3.92 -18.41 10.07
CA ARG A 190 -3.14 -17.18 10.30
C ARG A 190 -3.36 -16.52 11.67
N ARG A 191 -4.55 -16.60 12.28
CA ARG A 191 -4.77 -16.08 13.65
C ARG A 191 -4.15 -16.94 14.75
N ALA A 192 -3.86 -18.21 14.48
CA ALA A 192 -2.96 -19.00 15.33
C ALA A 192 -1.49 -18.55 15.18
N GLU A 193 -1.11 -17.95 14.04
CA GLU A 193 0.25 -17.45 13.73
C GLU A 193 0.51 -16.00 14.17
N GLU A 194 -0.50 -15.16 14.34
CA GLU A 194 -0.36 -13.74 14.75
C GLU A 194 -0.42 -13.54 16.28
N ALA A 195 -0.93 -14.52 17.04
CA ALA A 195 -0.82 -14.54 18.50
C ALA A 195 0.49 -15.17 19.01
N ALA A 196 1.32 -15.71 18.10
CA ALA A 196 2.60 -16.32 18.43
C ALA A 196 3.74 -15.36 18.07
N THR A 197 4.49 -14.96 19.10
CA THR A 197 5.82 -14.34 19.01
C THR A 197 6.64 -14.92 17.84
N PRO A 198 7.44 -14.12 17.08
CA PRO A 198 8.13 -14.57 15.87
C PRO A 198 9.10 -15.77 16.06
N ALA A 199 9.42 -16.11 17.30
CA ALA A 199 10.32 -17.20 17.66
C ALA A 199 9.67 -18.60 17.67
N ALA A 200 8.35 -18.73 17.49
CA ALA A 200 7.64 -20.00 17.72
C ALA A 200 7.07 -20.70 16.48
N ARG A 201 7.44 -20.28 15.26
CA ARG A 201 7.05 -21.02 14.05
C ARG A 201 8.17 -22.00 13.72
N GLY A 202 7.86 -23.29 13.80
CA GLY A 202 8.77 -24.35 13.38
C GLY A 202 9.22 -24.14 11.93
N PRO A 203 10.37 -24.72 11.52
CA PRO A 203 10.89 -24.56 10.18
C PRO A 203 9.87 -25.09 9.17
N VAL A 204 9.42 -24.23 8.25
CA VAL A 204 8.63 -24.66 7.09
C VAL A 204 9.49 -25.63 6.29
N THR A 205 8.93 -26.76 5.86
CA THR A 205 9.64 -27.73 5.04
C THR A 205 9.01 -27.83 3.64
N TRP A 206 9.76 -28.33 2.66
CA TRP A 206 9.22 -28.59 1.32
C TRP A 206 8.03 -29.56 1.32
N ALA A 207 8.00 -30.51 2.26
CA ALA A 207 6.87 -31.44 2.42
C ALA A 207 5.57 -30.72 2.83
N ASP A 208 5.67 -29.57 3.51
CA ASP A 208 4.50 -28.76 3.88
C ASP A 208 3.95 -27.99 2.68
N ILE A 209 4.81 -27.58 1.75
CA ILE A 209 4.42 -26.89 0.52
C ILE A 209 3.61 -27.81 -0.40
N GLU A 210 4.00 -29.08 -0.51
CA GLU A 210 3.32 -30.05 -1.39
C GLU A 210 1.89 -30.37 -0.94
N ARG A 211 1.62 -30.28 0.36
CA ARG A 211 0.31 -30.59 0.97
C ARG A 211 -0.72 -29.47 0.83
N VAL A 212 -0.29 -28.28 0.46
CA VAL A 212 -1.09 -27.06 0.43
C VAL A 212 -1.68 -26.85 -0.98
N PRO A 213 -2.86 -26.19 -1.13
CA PRO A 213 -3.45 -25.90 -2.44
C PRO A 213 -2.51 -25.13 -3.36
N LEU A 214 -2.58 -25.38 -4.68
CA LEU A 214 -1.65 -24.83 -5.69
C LEU A 214 -1.43 -23.31 -5.58
N VAL A 215 -2.49 -22.56 -5.30
CA VAL A 215 -2.47 -21.08 -5.17
C VAL A 215 -1.63 -20.61 -3.98
N GLU A 216 -1.54 -21.39 -2.91
CA GLU A 216 -0.82 -21.03 -1.69
C GLU A 216 0.66 -21.49 -1.71
N ARG A 217 1.02 -22.41 -2.61
CA ARG A 217 2.38 -22.97 -2.71
C ARG A 217 3.47 -21.93 -3.01
N PRO A 218 3.30 -20.98 -3.95
CA PRO A 218 4.33 -19.98 -4.24
C PRO A 218 4.66 -19.11 -3.03
N GLY A 219 3.65 -18.72 -2.25
CA GLY A 219 3.84 -17.91 -1.05
C GLY A 219 4.65 -18.62 0.04
N LEU A 220 4.38 -19.91 0.26
CA LEU A 220 5.18 -20.72 1.18
C LEU A 220 6.59 -20.99 0.66
N ALA A 221 6.76 -21.21 -0.64
CA ALA A 221 8.07 -21.37 -1.26
C ALA A 221 8.93 -20.09 -1.15
N LEU A 222 8.31 -18.93 -1.35
CA LEU A 222 8.99 -17.63 -1.18
C LEU A 222 9.42 -17.42 0.28
N ARG A 223 8.57 -17.77 1.25
CA ARG A 223 8.89 -17.67 2.67
C ARG A 223 10.04 -18.59 3.05
N LEU A 224 10.02 -19.84 2.60
CA LEU A 224 11.11 -20.80 2.81
C LEU A 224 12.45 -20.28 2.28
N LEU A 225 12.44 -19.71 1.07
CA LEU A 225 13.62 -19.10 0.46
C LEU A 225 14.09 -17.86 1.22
N ALA A 226 13.17 -17.00 1.65
CA ALA A 226 13.50 -15.80 2.43
C ALA A 226 14.11 -16.17 3.79
N ASP A 227 13.55 -17.16 4.50
CA ASP A 227 14.08 -17.66 5.77
C ASP A 227 15.50 -18.24 5.59
N ARG A 228 15.73 -18.98 4.50
CA ARG A 228 17.05 -19.52 4.17
C ARG A 228 18.05 -18.42 3.83
N LEU A 229 17.69 -17.48 2.95
CA LEU A 229 18.55 -16.35 2.60
C LEU A 229 18.87 -15.47 3.81
N THR A 230 17.91 -15.32 4.73
CA THR A 230 18.13 -14.61 6.00
C THR A 230 19.10 -15.37 6.90
N SER A 231 18.94 -16.69 7.01
CA SER A 231 19.85 -17.56 7.77
C SER A 231 21.28 -17.53 7.22
N ALA A 232 21.42 -17.43 5.90
CA ALA A 232 22.69 -17.28 5.20
C ALA A 232 23.27 -15.83 5.25
N GLN A 233 22.61 -14.89 5.94
CA GLN A 233 22.96 -13.46 5.97
C GLN A 233 23.01 -12.80 4.57
N ARG A 234 22.30 -13.39 3.59
CA ARG A 234 22.17 -12.89 2.21
C ARG A 234 20.95 -11.98 2.03
N LEU A 235 20.09 -11.89 3.05
CA LEU A 235 18.93 -11.03 3.12
C LEU A 235 18.76 -10.53 4.57
N PRO A 236 18.48 -9.24 4.82
CA PRO A 236 18.08 -8.77 6.15
C PRO A 236 16.69 -9.33 6.52
N PRO A 237 16.29 -9.30 7.80
CA PRO A 237 15.02 -9.88 8.25
C PRO A 237 13.83 -9.40 7.41
N ALA A 238 13.23 -10.30 6.63
CA ALA A 238 12.33 -9.98 5.53
C ALA A 238 10.95 -9.42 5.95
N ALA A 239 10.68 -9.26 7.24
CA ALA A 239 9.35 -8.97 7.78
C ALA A 239 8.74 -7.64 7.32
N SER A 240 9.55 -6.71 6.81
CA SER A 240 9.11 -5.38 6.36
C SER A 240 9.40 -5.08 4.88
N LEU A 241 9.95 -6.02 4.12
CA LEU A 241 10.33 -5.77 2.73
C LEU A 241 9.17 -6.00 1.78
N THR A 242 8.94 -5.05 0.88
CA THR A 242 8.08 -5.24 -0.29
C THR A 242 8.69 -6.27 -1.24
N VAL A 243 7.88 -6.85 -2.13
CA VAL A 243 8.35 -7.81 -3.16
C VAL A 243 9.51 -7.25 -3.97
N ARG A 244 9.45 -5.96 -4.33
CA ARG A 244 10.48 -5.27 -5.09
C ARG A 244 11.77 -5.10 -4.28
N GLU A 245 11.65 -4.70 -3.02
CA GLU A 245 12.80 -4.56 -2.12
C GLU A 245 13.44 -5.91 -1.83
N LEU A 246 12.65 -6.97 -1.62
CA LEU A 246 13.12 -8.33 -1.40
C LEU A 246 14.05 -8.78 -2.54
N VAL A 247 13.66 -8.54 -3.79
CA VAL A 247 14.45 -8.90 -4.98
C VAL A 247 15.71 -8.03 -5.10
N CYS A 248 15.64 -6.73 -4.78
CA CYS A 248 16.78 -5.82 -4.86
C CYS A 248 17.81 -6.07 -3.74
N THR A 249 17.35 -6.43 -2.55
CA THR A 249 18.20 -6.60 -1.37
C THR A 249 18.78 -8.01 -1.25
N ALA A 250 18.13 -9.01 -1.85
CA ALA A 250 18.64 -10.39 -1.87
C ALA A 250 20.00 -10.47 -2.58
N ARG A 251 21.04 -10.84 -1.85
CA ARG A 251 22.38 -11.06 -2.39
C ARG A 251 22.46 -12.44 -3.05
N ILE A 252 22.04 -12.56 -4.31
CA ILE A 252 22.15 -13.80 -5.11
C ILE A 252 23.22 -13.63 -6.19
N ASP A 253 24.25 -14.49 -6.17
CA ASP A 253 25.45 -14.34 -7.02
C ASP A 253 25.18 -14.70 -8.48
N ASP A 254 24.42 -15.77 -8.71
CA ASP A 254 24.10 -16.24 -10.06
C ASP A 254 22.95 -15.39 -10.67
N PRO A 255 23.16 -14.75 -11.84
CA PRO A 255 22.12 -13.97 -12.51
C PRO A 255 20.88 -14.79 -12.90
N GLU A 256 21.01 -16.09 -13.18
CA GLU A 256 19.82 -16.92 -13.45
C GLU A 256 18.98 -17.14 -12.19
N ASP A 257 19.62 -17.43 -11.06
CA ASP A 257 18.95 -17.63 -9.78
C ASP A 257 18.25 -16.36 -9.30
N ARG A 258 18.84 -15.19 -9.60
CA ARG A 258 18.20 -13.89 -9.35
C ARG A 258 16.92 -13.73 -10.19
N ARG A 259 16.92 -14.17 -11.44
CA ARG A 259 15.72 -14.15 -12.30
C ARG A 259 14.65 -15.11 -11.77
N ARG A 260 15.02 -16.34 -11.36
CA ARG A 260 14.09 -17.31 -10.75
C ARG A 260 13.44 -16.76 -9.49
N PHE A 261 14.23 -16.12 -8.62
CA PHE A 261 13.74 -15.48 -7.40
C PHE A 261 12.78 -14.31 -7.70
N ALA A 262 13.12 -13.46 -8.68
CA ALA A 262 12.26 -12.37 -9.12
C ALA A 262 10.94 -12.86 -9.72
N SER A 263 10.98 -13.93 -10.54
CA SER A 263 9.80 -14.56 -11.12
C SER A 263 8.85 -15.10 -10.06
N LEU A 264 9.36 -15.86 -9.08
CA LEU A 264 8.58 -16.36 -7.95
C LEU A 264 7.92 -15.22 -7.16
N SER A 265 8.70 -14.16 -6.89
CA SER A 265 8.25 -12.98 -6.16
C SER A 265 7.09 -12.28 -6.88
N GLN A 266 7.19 -12.13 -8.21
CA GLN A 266 6.11 -11.57 -9.05
C GLN A 266 4.87 -12.47 -9.09
N VAL A 267 5.03 -13.79 -9.16
CA VAL A 267 3.89 -14.72 -9.12
C VAL A 267 3.14 -14.61 -7.80
N CYS A 268 3.86 -14.50 -6.67
CA CYS A 268 3.24 -14.26 -5.36
C CYS A 268 2.46 -12.93 -5.32
N GLU A 269 3.00 -11.87 -5.93
CA GLU A 269 2.34 -10.58 -6.04
C GLU A 269 1.06 -10.67 -6.87
N ARG A 270 1.12 -11.36 -8.03
CA ARG A 270 -0.04 -11.57 -8.90
C ARG A 270 -1.13 -12.40 -8.21
N VAL A 271 -0.77 -13.47 -7.50
CA VAL A 271 -1.74 -14.26 -6.72
C VAL A 271 -2.47 -13.40 -5.69
N ARG A 272 -1.80 -12.38 -5.13
CA ARG A 272 -2.34 -11.54 -4.07
C ARG A 272 -3.14 -10.34 -4.57
N TYR A 273 -2.70 -9.71 -5.66
CA TYR A 273 -3.23 -8.41 -6.10
C TYR A 273 -3.82 -8.41 -7.51
N ALA A 274 -3.63 -9.47 -8.31
CA ALA A 274 -4.22 -9.50 -9.65
C ALA A 274 -5.74 -9.72 -9.56
N PRO A 275 -6.53 -9.02 -10.40
CA PRO A 275 -7.98 -9.21 -10.46
C PRO A 275 -8.39 -10.55 -11.08
N GLU A 276 -7.51 -11.13 -11.90
CA GLU A 276 -7.71 -12.42 -12.56
C GLU A 276 -6.95 -13.54 -11.85
N PRO A 277 -7.52 -14.76 -11.78
CA PRO A 277 -6.82 -15.89 -11.22
C PRO A 277 -5.57 -16.22 -12.05
N VAL A 278 -4.45 -16.44 -11.36
CA VAL A 278 -3.21 -16.89 -12.00
C VAL A 278 -3.39 -18.32 -12.48
N GLY A 279 -3.07 -18.60 -13.75
CA GLY A 279 -3.20 -19.93 -14.33
C GLY A 279 -2.30 -20.97 -13.64
N ASP A 280 -2.82 -22.17 -13.45
CA ASP A 280 -2.17 -23.25 -12.71
C ASP A 280 -0.76 -23.60 -13.23
N GLY A 281 -0.55 -23.54 -14.55
CA GLY A 281 0.76 -23.80 -15.15
C GLY A 281 1.86 -22.83 -14.71
N LEU A 282 1.52 -21.54 -14.51
CA LEU A 282 2.47 -20.54 -14.00
C LEU A 282 2.75 -20.75 -12.51
N LEU A 283 1.77 -21.21 -11.74
CA LEU A 283 1.96 -21.52 -10.31
C LEU A 283 2.90 -22.71 -10.15
N GLU A 284 2.72 -23.76 -10.94
CA GLU A 284 3.58 -24.95 -10.91
C GLU A 284 5.01 -24.66 -11.39
N GLU A 285 5.16 -23.85 -12.44
CA GLU A 285 6.47 -23.41 -12.93
C GLU A 285 7.22 -22.61 -11.87
N ALA A 286 6.56 -21.64 -11.22
CA ALA A 286 7.17 -20.84 -10.17
C ALA A 286 7.62 -21.69 -8.97
N VAL A 287 6.82 -22.69 -8.57
CA VAL A 287 7.18 -23.61 -7.48
C VAL A 287 8.35 -24.51 -7.87
N ARG A 288 8.43 -24.97 -9.11
CA ARG A 288 9.55 -25.78 -9.63
C ARG A 288 10.86 -24.97 -9.65
N ASP A 289 10.79 -23.72 -10.10
CA ASP A 289 11.93 -22.80 -10.10
C ASP A 289 12.40 -22.49 -8.68
N ALA A 290 11.46 -22.29 -7.75
CA ALA A 290 11.76 -22.08 -6.34
C ALA A 290 12.48 -23.29 -5.70
N ARG A 291 12.07 -24.51 -6.05
CA ARG A 291 12.72 -25.75 -5.59
C ARG A 291 14.16 -25.85 -6.10
N THR A 292 14.35 -25.60 -7.40
CA THR A 292 15.68 -25.59 -8.02
C THR A 292 16.59 -24.57 -7.34
N LEU A 293 16.08 -23.35 -7.08
CA LEU A 293 16.82 -22.30 -6.38
C LEU A 293 17.21 -22.71 -4.95
N TYR A 294 16.27 -23.31 -4.20
CA TYR A 294 16.52 -23.76 -2.83
C TYR A 294 17.60 -24.84 -2.74
N GLU A 295 17.58 -25.81 -3.66
CA GLU A 295 18.59 -26.87 -3.73
C GLU A 295 19.98 -26.28 -4.05
N ARG A 296 20.08 -25.34 -5.00
CA ARG A 296 21.35 -24.69 -5.36
C ARG A 296 21.94 -23.84 -4.24
N ILE A 297 21.12 -23.08 -3.53
CA ILE A 297 21.56 -22.29 -2.37
C ILE A 297 22.08 -23.23 -1.26
N GLY A 298 21.39 -24.35 -1.01
CA GLY A 298 21.83 -25.35 -0.03
C GLY A 298 23.16 -26.02 -0.38
N VAL A 299 23.44 -26.24 -1.68
CA VAL A 299 24.74 -26.77 -2.13
C VAL A 299 25.87 -25.75 -1.97
N GLN A 300 25.59 -24.45 -2.13
CA GLN A 300 26.58 -23.39 -1.91
C GLN A 300 26.91 -23.22 -0.42
N GLU A 301 25.92 -23.31 0.46
CA GLU A 301 26.13 -23.30 1.93
C GLU A 301 27.01 -24.46 2.39
N ALA A 302 26.87 -25.66 1.81
CA ALA A 302 27.68 -26.83 2.16
C ALA A 302 29.15 -26.75 1.68
N ARG A 303 29.48 -25.80 0.78
CA ARG A 303 30.83 -25.62 0.23
C ARG A 303 31.57 -24.42 0.82
N ALA A 304 30.87 -23.53 1.52
CA ALA A 304 31.43 -22.38 2.23
C ALA A 304 31.84 -22.77 3.66
#